data_AF-A0A8B8IWH1-F1
#
_entry.id   AF-A0A8B8IWH1-F1
#
_cell.length_a   1.000
_cell.length_b   1.000
_cell.length_c   1.000
_cell.angle_alpha   90.00
_cell.angle_beta   90.00
_cell.angle_gamma   90.00
#
_symmetry.space_group_name_H-M   'P 1'
#
loop_
_entity.id
_entity.type
_entity.pdbx_description
1 polymer ?
#
loop_
_entity_poly.entity_id
_entity_poly.type
_entity_poly.pdbx_seq_one_letter_code
_entity_poly.pdbx_strand_id
1 'polypeptide(L)'
;MGTRLLSKIIVPIFFNTRKLPNLTRESKIVVYTGTNCTITRNYAKGKDRGKDKKDKSKIEINPTMMSELVSVDKLKGRCQNAIEKMKEDFAKNLSLRSTTGAIDTLPIKYDGKDYELQELAQIVRKNPKTLVINFSSFPQVIPDVLKAIHNSGLNLNPQQDGTTLYVPVPKVTKEHREVLAKSAKGLYIKCRDAVKDIQNDYIKKNKKQTTVSEDLIFSVNKQITALCDEYLIEAKKIYETKHNELLGK
;
A
#
# COMPACT_ATOMS: atom_id res chain seq x y z
N MET A 1 -27.54 25.12 14.56
CA MET A 1 -28.09 24.97 15.92
C MET A 1 -29.60 24.92 15.83
N GLY A 2 -30.25 23.98 16.54
CA GLY A 2 -31.70 23.87 16.58
C GLY A 2 -32.18 22.44 16.88
N THR A 3 -32.03 21.98 18.11
CA THR A 3 -32.65 20.72 18.58
C THR A 3 -34.09 21.01 18.98
N ARG A 4 -35.07 20.47 18.25
CA ARG A 4 -36.46 20.42 18.71
C ARG A 4 -36.60 19.24 19.69
N LEU A 5 -36.79 19.54 20.97
CA LEU A 5 -37.24 18.58 21.98
C LEU A 5 -38.71 18.29 21.71
N LEU A 6 -39.04 17.05 21.34
CA LEU A 6 -40.42 16.58 21.32
C LEU A 6 -40.71 15.79 22.60
N SER A 7 -41.91 16.05 23.10
CA SER A 7 -42.54 15.67 24.36
C SER A 7 -42.31 14.24 24.85
N LYS A 8 -42.19 14.09 26.18
CA LYS A 8 -42.31 12.81 26.91
C LYS A 8 -43.66 12.16 26.58
N ILE A 9 -43.66 10.97 25.98
CA ILE A 9 -44.85 10.11 25.93
C ILE A 9 -44.69 9.08 27.04
N ILE A 10 -45.58 9.12 28.03
CA ILE A 10 -45.71 8.10 29.07
C ILE A 10 -46.69 7.06 28.51
N VAL A 11 -46.22 5.86 28.18
CA VAL A 11 -47.11 4.76 27.81
C VAL A 11 -47.30 3.88 29.05
N PRO A 12 -48.51 3.75 29.60
CA PRO A 12 -48.76 2.79 30.66
C PRO A 12 -48.74 1.38 30.07
N ILE A 13 -47.84 0.53 30.57
CA ILE A 13 -47.88 -0.90 30.28
C ILE A 13 -48.95 -1.49 31.19
N PHE A 14 -50.10 -1.86 30.61
CA PHE A 14 -51.13 -2.64 31.31
C PHE A 14 -50.59 -4.06 31.55
N PHE A 15 -50.18 -4.36 32.78
CA PHE A 15 -49.95 -5.75 33.20
C PHE A 15 -51.31 -6.44 33.36
N ASN A 16 -51.61 -7.36 32.45
CA ASN A 16 -52.78 -8.23 32.56
C ASN A 16 -52.51 -9.27 33.66
N THR A 17 -52.99 -9.02 34.87
CA THR A 17 -52.97 -9.99 35.97
C THR A 17 -54.11 -10.99 35.78
N ARG A 18 -53.84 -12.16 35.19
CA ARG A 18 -54.74 -13.31 35.37
C ARG A 18 -54.60 -13.82 36.80
N LYS A 19 -55.74 -13.92 37.49
CA LYS A 19 -55.89 -14.44 38.86
C LYS A 19 -55.31 -15.86 38.97
N LEU A 20 -54.42 -16.07 39.93
CA LEU A 20 -54.17 -17.38 40.51
C LEU A 20 -55.30 -17.69 41.51
N PRO A 21 -55.87 -18.90 41.53
CA PRO A 21 -56.84 -19.27 42.55
C PRO A 21 -56.14 -19.72 43.84
N ASN A 22 -56.79 -19.36 44.95
CA ASN A 22 -56.70 -19.93 46.30
C ASN A 22 -55.64 -19.33 47.26
N LEU A 23 -56.07 -18.29 47.98
CA LEU A 23 -55.50 -17.93 49.28
C LEU A 23 -55.95 -18.95 50.34
N THR A 24 -55.00 -19.65 50.95
CA THR A 24 -55.13 -20.11 52.33
C THR A 24 -54.34 -19.18 53.24
N ARG A 25 -55.08 -18.58 54.17
CA ARG A 25 -54.68 -18.06 55.48
C ARG A 25 -53.56 -17.03 55.59
N GLU A 26 -53.93 -16.00 56.34
CA GLU A 26 -53.11 -15.16 57.21
C GLU A 26 -52.58 -13.83 56.66
N SER A 27 -52.90 -12.83 57.46
CA SER A 27 -52.56 -11.41 57.40
C SER A 27 -51.13 -11.10 56.96
N LYS A 28 -50.96 -10.03 56.18
CA LYS A 28 -50.18 -8.82 56.57
C LYS A 28 -49.98 -7.85 55.39
N ILE A 29 -50.32 -6.58 55.67
CA ILE A 29 -49.66 -5.32 55.27
C ILE A 29 -49.35 -5.14 53.77
N VAL A 30 -50.09 -4.22 53.17
CA VAL A 30 -49.79 -3.61 51.86
C VAL A 30 -48.56 -2.71 52.01
N VAL A 31 -47.48 -3.01 51.29
CA VAL A 31 -46.33 -2.12 51.10
C VAL A 31 -46.25 -1.76 49.62
N TYR A 32 -46.48 -0.49 49.30
CA TYR A 32 -46.27 0.05 47.96
C TYR A 32 -44.79 0.41 47.78
N THR A 33 -44.08 -0.17 46.81
CA THR A 33 -42.86 0.47 46.28
C THR A 33 -42.61 0.12 44.81
N GLY A 34 -42.49 1.17 43.98
CA GLY A 34 -41.59 1.20 42.83
C GLY A 34 -42.17 0.84 41.46
N THR A 35 -42.76 1.81 40.77
CA THR A 35 -42.79 1.76 39.30
C THR A 35 -41.37 2.04 38.77
N ASN A 36 -40.69 0.99 38.30
CA ASN A 36 -39.40 1.13 37.62
C ASN A 36 -39.60 1.76 36.23
N CYS A 37 -39.49 3.08 36.14
CA CYS A 37 -39.47 3.82 34.88
C CYS A 37 -38.08 3.76 34.24
N THR A 38 -37.88 2.91 33.24
CA THR A 38 -36.66 2.92 32.40
C THR A 38 -36.80 3.93 31.27
N ILE A 39 -35.92 4.94 31.26
CA ILE A 39 -35.84 5.95 30.20
C ILE A 39 -35.07 5.35 29.02
N THR A 40 -35.77 4.94 27.96
CA THR A 40 -35.14 4.61 26.68
C THR A 40 -35.16 5.81 25.75
N ARG A 41 -34.00 6.23 25.26
CA ARG A 41 -33.86 7.27 24.22
C ARG A 41 -33.73 6.58 22.87
N ASN A 42 -34.80 6.62 22.08
CA ASN A 42 -34.73 6.18 20.68
C ASN A 42 -34.20 7.35 19.83
N TYR A 43 -33.00 7.20 19.27
CA TYR A 43 -32.48 8.14 18.29
C TYR A 43 -33.27 8.00 16.99
N ALA A 44 -33.83 9.10 16.49
CA ALA A 44 -34.41 9.13 15.15
C ALA A 44 -33.29 8.84 14.14
N LYS A 45 -33.44 7.77 13.34
CA LYS A 45 -32.57 7.54 12.17
C LYS A 45 -32.72 8.76 11.27
N GLY A 46 -31.62 9.51 11.11
CA GLY A 46 -31.55 10.60 10.16
C GLY A 46 -31.91 10.07 8.77
N LYS A 47 -32.62 10.88 7.98
CA LYS A 47 -32.86 10.60 6.56
C LYS A 47 -31.49 10.38 5.91
N ASP A 48 -31.23 9.16 5.44
CA ASP A 48 -30.06 8.83 4.64
C ASP A 48 -30.11 9.72 3.40
N ARG A 49 -29.41 10.86 3.45
CA ARG A 49 -28.99 11.54 2.25
C ARG A 49 -27.93 10.64 1.68
N GLY A 50 -28.36 9.69 0.84
CA GLY A 50 -27.48 8.98 -0.07
C GLY A 50 -26.51 10.01 -0.61
N LYS A 51 -25.24 9.81 -0.32
CA LYS A 51 -24.19 10.70 -0.79
C LYS A 51 -24.10 10.43 -2.28
N ASP A 52 -24.94 11.09 -3.07
CA ASP A 52 -24.81 11.10 -4.52
C ASP A 52 -23.37 11.52 -4.75
N LYS A 53 -22.54 10.57 -5.19
CA LYS A 53 -21.17 10.84 -5.61
C LYS A 53 -21.34 11.75 -6.80
N LYS A 54 -21.32 13.05 -6.54
CA LYS A 54 -21.21 14.07 -7.57
C LYS A 54 -19.88 13.78 -8.24
N ASP A 55 -19.92 13.12 -9.39
CA ASP A 55 -18.73 12.87 -10.19
C ASP A 55 -18.04 14.22 -10.35
N LYS A 56 -16.81 14.31 -9.82
CA LYS A 56 -16.01 15.51 -9.99
C LYS A 56 -15.86 15.69 -11.50
N SER A 57 -16.42 16.77 -12.04
CA SER A 57 -16.27 17.10 -13.46
C SER A 57 -14.79 17.01 -13.81
N LYS A 58 -14.45 16.21 -14.82
CA LYS A 58 -13.09 16.06 -15.29
C LYS A 58 -12.64 17.44 -15.79
N ILE A 59 -11.76 18.09 -15.03
CA ILE A 59 -11.27 19.42 -15.36
C ILE A 59 -10.34 19.24 -16.55
N GLU A 60 -10.68 19.84 -17.69
CA GLU A 60 -9.79 19.89 -18.85
C GLU A 60 -8.58 20.77 -18.51
N ILE A 61 -7.37 20.21 -18.67
CA ILE A 61 -6.13 20.90 -18.34
C ILE A 61 -5.78 21.84 -19.49
N ASN A 62 -5.99 23.14 -19.28
CA ASN A 62 -5.58 24.18 -20.24
C ASN A 62 -4.15 24.66 -19.92
N PRO A 63 -3.14 24.31 -20.73
CA PRO A 63 -1.73 24.61 -20.44
C PRO A 63 -1.43 26.12 -20.49
N THR A 64 -2.16 26.89 -21.31
CA THR A 64 -1.96 28.33 -21.50
C THR A 64 -2.26 29.13 -20.23
N MET A 65 -3.31 28.77 -19.50
CA MET A 65 -3.66 29.44 -18.23
C MET A 65 -2.68 29.12 -17.10
N MET A 66 -2.09 27.92 -17.14
CA MET A 66 -1.07 27.52 -16.17
C MET A 66 0.26 28.24 -16.40
N SER A 67 0.64 28.44 -17.66
CA SER A 67 1.95 29.00 -18.03
C SER A 67 2.15 30.45 -17.60
N GLU A 68 1.06 31.21 -17.41
CA GLU A 68 1.14 32.61 -16.98
C GLU A 68 1.67 32.76 -15.55
N LEU A 69 1.41 31.79 -14.66
CA LEU A 69 1.75 31.88 -13.24
C LEU A 69 2.79 30.84 -12.80
N VAL A 70 2.86 29.70 -13.47
CA VAL A 70 3.70 28.56 -13.07
C VAL A 70 4.39 27.94 -14.28
N SER A 71 5.69 27.64 -14.15
CA SER A 71 6.40 26.83 -15.12
C SER A 71 5.87 25.38 -15.11
N VAL A 72 4.97 25.08 -16.05
CA VAL A 72 4.32 23.76 -16.20
C VAL A 72 5.36 22.64 -16.39
N ASP A 73 6.41 22.90 -17.16
CA ASP A 73 7.43 21.89 -17.48
C ASP A 73 8.21 21.45 -16.23
N LYS A 74 8.49 22.39 -15.32
CA LYS A 74 9.15 22.07 -14.05
C LYS A 74 8.25 21.24 -13.13
N LEU A 75 6.95 21.53 -13.11
CA LEU A 75 5.98 20.76 -12.34
C LEU A 75 5.88 19.32 -12.89
N LYS A 76 5.69 19.18 -14.21
CA LYS A 76 5.63 17.89 -14.89
C LYS A 76 6.90 17.08 -14.67
N GLY A 77 8.08 17.68 -14.86
CA GLY A 77 9.37 17.00 -14.65
C GLY A 77 9.55 16.52 -13.21
N ARG A 78 9.14 17.30 -12.20
CA ARG A 78 9.19 16.85 -10.80
C ARG A 78 8.26 15.68 -10.51
N CYS A 79 7.04 15.71 -11.04
CA CYS A 79 6.09 14.60 -10.91
C CYS A 79 6.59 13.34 -11.61
N GLN A 80 7.14 13.47 -12.82
CA GLN A 80 7.70 12.37 -13.58
C GLN A 80 8.90 11.74 -12.87
N ASN A 81 9.82 12.55 -12.33
CA ASN A 81 10.96 12.05 -11.55
C ASN A 81 10.51 11.26 -10.31
N ALA A 82 9.39 11.63 -9.68
CA ALA A 82 8.84 10.87 -8.56
C ALA A 82 8.37 9.47 -9.00
N ILE A 83 7.73 9.37 -10.16
CA ILE A 83 7.30 8.09 -10.76
C ILE A 83 8.51 7.25 -11.19
N GLU A 84 9.53 7.87 -11.78
CA GLU A 84 10.76 7.17 -12.20
C GLU A 84 11.50 6.57 -11.00
N LYS A 85 11.67 7.33 -9.92
CA LYS A 85 12.22 6.80 -8.65
C LYS A 85 11.40 5.62 -8.11
N MET A 86 10.08 5.70 -8.15
CA MET A 86 9.22 4.59 -7.75
C MET A 86 9.44 3.35 -8.62
N LYS A 87 9.61 3.51 -9.94
CA LYS A 87 9.90 2.40 -10.86
C LYS A 87 11.26 1.76 -10.55
N GLU A 88 12.29 2.57 -10.29
CA GLU A 88 13.61 2.07 -9.89
C GLU A 88 13.56 1.31 -8.56
N ASP A 89 12.86 1.86 -7.56
CA ASP A 89 12.69 1.22 -6.25
C ASP A 89 11.95 -0.11 -6.37
N PHE A 90 10.96 -0.20 -7.27
CA PHE A 90 10.29 -1.46 -7.58
C PHE A 90 11.24 -2.47 -8.21
N ALA A 91 12.07 -2.06 -9.17
CA ALA A 91 13.03 -2.94 -9.82
C ALA A 91 14.07 -3.51 -8.83
N LYS A 92 14.56 -2.67 -7.91
CA LYS A 92 15.57 -3.05 -6.91
C LYS A 92 15.00 -3.92 -5.80
N ASN A 93 13.85 -3.55 -5.23
CA ASN A 93 13.37 -4.16 -3.98
C ASN A 93 12.31 -5.25 -4.17
N LEU A 94 11.57 -5.26 -5.29
CA LEU A 94 10.41 -6.13 -5.48
C LEU A 94 10.65 -7.29 -6.45
N SER A 95 11.89 -7.72 -6.63
CA SER A 95 12.19 -8.86 -7.49
C SER A 95 11.85 -10.18 -6.80
N LEU A 96 10.92 -10.94 -7.37
CA LEU A 96 10.64 -12.34 -7.00
C LEU A 96 11.80 -13.29 -7.37
N ARG A 97 12.71 -12.84 -8.24
CA ARG A 97 13.86 -13.59 -8.76
C ARG A 97 15.15 -13.24 -8.00
N SER A 98 15.07 -12.45 -6.93
CA SER A 98 16.23 -11.96 -6.17
C SER A 98 17.17 -13.09 -5.74
N THR A 99 16.67 -14.28 -5.39
CA THR A 99 17.56 -15.40 -5.04
C THR A 99 18.43 -15.87 -6.21
N THR A 100 17.93 -15.85 -7.45
CA THR A 100 18.75 -16.22 -8.62
C THR A 100 19.65 -15.06 -9.04
N GLY A 101 19.12 -13.83 -9.12
CA GLY A 101 19.93 -12.67 -9.49
C GLY A 101 21.05 -12.37 -8.49
N ALA A 102 20.82 -12.60 -7.20
CA ALA A 102 21.85 -12.44 -6.17
C ALA A 102 22.96 -13.50 -6.23
N ILE A 103 22.67 -14.69 -6.78
CA ILE A 103 23.70 -15.70 -7.04
C ILE A 103 24.55 -15.26 -8.24
N ASP A 104 23.92 -14.74 -9.29
CA ASP A 104 24.60 -14.29 -10.51
C ASP A 104 25.65 -13.19 -10.20
N THR A 105 25.29 -12.21 -9.36
CA THR A 105 26.16 -11.09 -8.96
C THR A 105 26.96 -11.34 -7.68
N LEU A 106 27.14 -12.60 -7.26
CA LEU A 106 27.84 -12.92 -6.02
C LEU A 106 29.35 -12.64 -6.19
N PRO A 107 29.96 -11.76 -5.37
CA PRO A 107 31.40 -11.51 -5.42
C PRO A 107 32.15 -12.70 -4.81
N ILE A 108 33.12 -13.22 -5.55
CA ILE A 108 33.96 -14.36 -5.18
C ILE A 108 35.41 -13.91 -5.20
N LYS A 109 36.10 -14.16 -4.10
CA LYS A 109 37.54 -13.91 -4.00
C LYS A 109 38.28 -15.12 -4.52
N TYR A 110 38.99 -14.97 -5.63
CA TYR A 110 39.85 -16.00 -6.18
C TYR A 110 41.20 -15.40 -6.53
N ASP A 111 42.27 -16.00 -6.01
CA ASP A 111 43.66 -15.58 -6.27
C ASP A 111 43.93 -14.08 -6.01
N GLY A 112 43.40 -13.57 -4.88
CA GLY A 112 43.59 -12.18 -4.45
C GLY A 112 42.80 -11.13 -5.22
N LYS A 113 41.96 -11.53 -6.17
CA LYS A 113 41.06 -10.65 -6.93
C LYS A 113 39.60 -11.01 -6.67
N ASP A 114 38.74 -10.00 -6.76
CA ASP A 114 37.29 -10.15 -6.65
C ASP A 114 36.71 -10.32 -8.06
N TYR A 115 35.97 -11.41 -8.27
CA TYR A 115 35.27 -11.73 -9.53
C TYR A 115 33.79 -11.94 -9.25
N GLU A 116 32.94 -11.77 -10.26
CA GLU A 116 31.54 -12.18 -10.17
C GLU A 116 31.37 -13.66 -10.55
N LEU A 117 30.39 -14.34 -9.94
CA LEU A 117 30.13 -15.75 -10.25
C LEU A 117 29.82 -15.98 -11.74
N GLN A 118 29.15 -15.02 -12.38
CA GLN A 118 28.84 -15.08 -13.81
C GLN A 118 30.10 -15.12 -14.71
N GLU A 119 31.22 -14.57 -14.26
CA GLU A 119 32.48 -14.56 -15.03
C GLU A 119 33.23 -15.88 -14.92
N LEU A 120 33.10 -16.55 -13.76
CA LEU A 120 33.82 -17.77 -13.42
C LEU A 120 33.09 -19.04 -13.87
N ALA A 121 31.76 -18.97 -14.03
CA ALA A 121 30.93 -20.14 -14.30
C ALA A 121 29.69 -19.82 -15.13
N GLN A 122 29.20 -20.84 -15.84
CA GLN A 122 27.94 -20.74 -16.57
C GLN A 122 26.77 -21.12 -15.67
N ILE A 123 25.82 -20.21 -15.50
CA ILE A 123 24.63 -20.41 -14.66
C ILE A 123 23.44 -20.81 -15.54
N VAL A 124 22.89 -22.00 -15.31
CA VAL A 124 21.76 -22.55 -16.07
C VAL A 124 20.64 -22.95 -15.12
N ARG A 125 19.42 -22.51 -15.43
CA ARG A 125 18.23 -22.92 -14.67
C ARG A 125 17.68 -24.23 -15.25
N LYS A 126 17.99 -25.37 -14.62
CA LYS A 126 17.44 -26.69 -15.01
C LYS A 126 15.97 -26.84 -14.62
N ASN A 127 15.63 -26.47 -13.39
CA ASN A 127 14.27 -26.53 -12.85
C ASN A 127 13.97 -25.25 -12.06
N PRO A 128 12.69 -24.87 -11.85
CA PRO A 128 12.36 -23.70 -11.03
C PRO A 128 12.83 -23.81 -9.57
N LYS A 129 13.14 -25.02 -9.10
CA LYS A 129 13.68 -25.30 -7.75
C LYS A 129 15.19 -25.54 -7.72
N THR A 130 15.84 -25.66 -8.88
CA THR A 130 17.25 -26.09 -8.94
C THR A 130 17.99 -25.31 -10.00
N LEU A 131 19.00 -24.57 -9.55
CA LEU A 131 19.97 -23.88 -10.38
C LEU A 131 21.18 -24.81 -10.56
N VAL A 132 21.75 -24.81 -11.76
CA VAL A 132 22.93 -25.59 -12.11
C VAL A 132 24.02 -24.60 -12.48
N ILE A 133 25.17 -24.68 -11.82
CA ILE A 133 26.32 -23.83 -12.09
C ILE A 133 27.43 -24.73 -12.62
N ASN A 134 27.85 -24.51 -13.86
CA ASN A 134 28.86 -25.30 -14.54
C ASN A 134 30.22 -24.58 -14.48
N PHE A 135 31.22 -25.22 -13.87
CA PHE A 135 32.58 -24.70 -13.70
C PHE A 135 33.57 -25.30 -14.71
N SER A 136 33.12 -25.63 -15.92
CA SER A 136 33.95 -26.33 -16.91
C SER A 136 35.27 -25.63 -17.26
N SER A 137 35.32 -24.30 -17.11
CA SER A 137 36.52 -23.50 -17.36
C SER A 137 37.49 -23.48 -16.17
N PHE A 138 36.98 -23.51 -14.93
CA PHE A 138 37.77 -23.31 -13.71
C PHE A 138 37.27 -24.19 -12.55
N PRO A 139 37.57 -25.50 -12.56
CA PRO A 139 37.13 -26.41 -11.49
C PRO A 139 37.78 -26.11 -10.12
N GLN A 140 38.91 -25.40 -10.13
CA GLN A 140 39.66 -25.05 -8.91
C GLN A 140 38.94 -24.03 -8.01
N VAL A 141 37.96 -23.30 -8.56
CA VAL A 141 37.27 -22.17 -7.91
C VAL A 141 36.05 -22.62 -7.10
N ILE A 142 35.59 -23.85 -7.30
CA ILE A 142 34.43 -24.46 -6.61
C ILE A 142 34.47 -24.29 -5.07
N PRO A 143 35.58 -24.56 -4.35
CA PRO A 143 35.60 -24.41 -2.89
C PRO A 143 35.42 -22.96 -2.42
N ASP A 144 35.91 -21.98 -3.19
CA ASP A 144 35.77 -20.57 -2.84
C ASP A 144 34.35 -20.08 -3.14
N VAL A 145 33.72 -20.59 -4.20
CA VAL A 145 32.30 -20.34 -4.49
C VAL A 145 31.41 -20.91 -3.39
N LEU A 146 31.67 -22.13 -2.92
CA LEU A 146 30.91 -22.74 -1.81
C LEU A 146 30.96 -21.85 -0.56
N LYS A 147 32.16 -21.39 -0.19
CA LYS A 147 32.33 -20.46 0.94
C LYS A 147 31.60 -19.14 0.70
N ALA A 148 31.68 -18.57 -0.50
CA ALA A 148 30.99 -17.33 -0.85
C ALA A 148 29.47 -17.49 -0.74
N ILE A 149 28.89 -18.60 -1.23
CA ILE A 149 27.45 -18.89 -1.12
C ILE A 149 27.05 -19.01 0.35
N HIS A 150 27.83 -19.70 1.19
CA HIS A 150 27.53 -19.80 2.63
C HIS A 150 27.62 -18.44 3.33
N ASN A 151 28.61 -17.61 3.00
CA ASN A 151 28.81 -16.29 3.59
C ASN A 151 27.80 -15.24 3.11
N SER A 152 27.18 -15.45 1.93
CA SER A 152 26.22 -14.52 1.33
C SER A 152 24.91 -14.35 2.13
N GLY A 153 24.65 -15.22 3.13
CA GLY A 153 23.43 -15.19 3.93
C GLY A 153 22.19 -15.66 3.18
N LEU A 154 22.34 -16.24 1.97
CA LEU A 154 21.24 -16.77 1.16
C LEU A 154 20.65 -18.08 1.72
N ASN A 155 21.29 -18.70 2.73
CA ASN A 155 20.86 -19.94 3.39
C ASN A 155 20.54 -21.07 2.39
N LEU A 156 21.36 -21.20 1.34
CA LEU A 156 21.24 -22.24 0.33
C LEU A 156 22.23 -23.36 0.66
N ASN A 157 21.87 -24.60 0.35
CA ASN A 157 22.74 -25.76 0.52
C ASN A 157 23.14 -26.33 -0.85
N PRO A 158 24.22 -25.83 -1.47
CA PRO A 158 24.66 -26.29 -2.77
C PRO A 158 25.27 -27.71 -2.71
N GLN A 159 24.96 -28.56 -3.69
CA GLN A 159 25.49 -29.92 -3.81
C GLN A 159 26.45 -30.00 -5.00
N GLN A 160 27.69 -30.41 -4.76
CA GLN A 160 28.71 -30.58 -5.80
C GLN A 160 28.58 -31.97 -6.46
N ASP A 161 28.71 -31.98 -7.79
CA ASP A 161 28.78 -33.17 -8.64
C ASP A 161 29.87 -32.96 -9.70
N GLY A 162 31.08 -33.44 -9.43
CA GLY A 162 32.25 -33.22 -10.28
C GLY A 162 32.53 -31.73 -10.51
N THR A 163 32.35 -31.30 -11.77
CA THR A 163 32.54 -29.91 -12.25
C THR A 163 31.25 -29.06 -12.20
N THR A 164 30.16 -29.60 -11.68
CA THR A 164 28.84 -28.97 -11.66
C THR A 164 28.36 -28.78 -10.21
N LEU A 165 27.70 -27.66 -9.94
CA LEU A 165 27.12 -27.35 -8.64
C LEU A 165 25.60 -27.20 -8.76
N TYR A 166 24.87 -27.98 -7.98
CA TYR A 166 23.41 -27.92 -7.89
C TYR A 166 23.00 -27.07 -6.70
N VAL A 167 22.37 -25.93 -6.95
CA VAL A 167 21.87 -25.04 -5.90
C VAL A 167 20.35 -25.17 -5.79
N PRO A 168 19.82 -25.77 -4.70
CA PRO A 168 18.38 -25.81 -4.47
C PRO A 168 17.90 -24.41 -4.09
N VAL A 169 17.02 -23.85 -4.91
CA VAL A 169 16.39 -22.55 -4.65
C VAL A 169 15.08 -22.80 -3.89
N PRO A 170 14.92 -22.27 -2.67
CA PRO A 170 13.67 -22.41 -1.93
C PRO A 170 12.53 -21.75 -2.70
N LYS A 171 11.33 -22.32 -2.57
CA LYS A 171 10.13 -21.73 -3.17
C LYS A 171 9.81 -20.42 -2.44
N VAL A 172 9.48 -19.38 -3.20
CA VAL A 172 8.83 -18.18 -2.64
C VAL A 172 7.48 -18.60 -2.03
N THR A 173 7.39 -18.56 -0.70
CA THR A 173 6.16 -18.84 0.04
C THR A 173 5.11 -17.76 -0.21
N LYS A 174 3.83 -18.07 0.04
CA LYS A 174 2.76 -17.06 -0.04
C LYS A 174 3.03 -15.89 0.90
N GLU A 175 3.51 -16.18 2.11
CA GLU A 175 3.90 -15.18 3.09
C GLU A 175 4.96 -14.20 2.56
N HIS A 176 6.01 -14.70 1.90
CA HIS A 176 7.01 -13.83 1.29
C HIS A 176 6.44 -12.96 0.16
N ARG A 177 5.54 -13.49 -0.67
CA ARG A 177 4.85 -12.69 -1.69
C ARG A 177 3.98 -11.59 -1.08
N GLU A 178 3.30 -11.89 0.03
CA GLU A 178 2.51 -10.90 0.77
C GLU A 178 3.37 -9.81 1.41
N VAL A 179 4.54 -10.17 1.95
CA VAL A 179 5.50 -9.19 2.48
C VAL A 179 6.01 -8.27 1.37
N LEU A 180 6.36 -8.81 0.20
CA LEU A 180 6.74 -8.01 -0.96
C LEU A 180 5.60 -7.10 -1.44
N ALA A 181 4.37 -7.61 -1.49
CA ALA A 181 3.19 -6.81 -1.84
C ALA A 181 2.93 -5.66 -0.85
N LYS A 182 3.14 -5.89 0.45
CA LYS A 182 3.09 -4.84 1.49
C LYS A 182 4.21 -3.81 1.30
N SER A 183 5.43 -4.25 0.98
CA SER A 183 6.55 -3.35 0.68
C SER A 183 6.26 -2.48 -0.55
N ALA A 184 5.70 -3.07 -1.61
CA ALA A 184 5.26 -2.35 -2.80
C ALA A 184 4.24 -1.26 -2.48
N LYS A 185 3.30 -1.54 -1.57
CA LYS A 185 2.34 -0.55 -1.09
C LYS A 185 3.03 0.60 -0.37
N GLY A 186 4.01 0.32 0.47
CA GLY A 186 4.80 1.33 1.18
C GLY A 186 5.52 2.27 0.22
N LEU A 187 6.19 1.72 -0.80
CA LEU A 187 6.87 2.51 -1.84
C LEU A 187 5.89 3.38 -2.66
N TYR A 188 4.73 2.84 -3.03
CA TYR A 188 3.67 3.62 -3.68
C TYR A 188 3.18 4.79 -2.80
N ILE A 189 3.02 4.57 -1.49
CA ILE A 189 2.61 5.64 -0.55
C ILE A 189 3.66 6.75 -0.52
N LYS A 190 4.95 6.40 -0.46
CA LYS A 190 6.05 7.39 -0.53
C LYS A 190 5.99 8.22 -1.82
N CYS A 191 5.76 7.58 -2.97
CA CYS A 191 5.61 8.28 -4.25
C CYS A 191 4.39 9.21 -4.25
N ARG A 192 3.25 8.74 -3.74
CA ARG A 192 2.02 9.54 -3.63
C ARG A 192 2.24 10.78 -2.77
N ASP A 193 2.87 10.59 -1.61
CA ASP A 193 3.12 11.67 -0.66
C ASP A 193 4.12 12.69 -1.25
N ALA A 194 5.16 12.23 -1.97
CA ALA A 194 6.06 13.12 -2.71
C ALA A 194 5.33 13.97 -3.77
N VAL A 195 4.39 13.40 -4.53
CA VAL A 195 3.57 14.15 -5.49
C VAL A 195 2.66 15.16 -4.78
N LYS A 196 2.12 14.82 -3.61
CA LYS A 196 1.31 15.74 -2.80
C LYS A 196 2.15 16.86 -2.19
N ASP A 197 3.38 16.60 -1.80
CA ASP A 197 4.31 17.62 -1.32
C ASP A 197 4.67 18.61 -2.44
N ILE A 198 4.98 18.09 -3.65
CA ILE A 198 5.17 18.92 -4.84
C ILE A 198 3.92 19.80 -5.07
N GLN A 199 2.73 19.21 -5.10
CA GLN A 199 1.47 19.96 -5.26
C GLN A 199 1.34 21.09 -4.23
N ASN A 200 1.55 20.78 -2.94
CA ASN A 200 1.45 21.74 -1.86
C ASN A 200 2.46 22.88 -1.98
N ASP A 201 3.69 22.60 -2.41
CA ASP A 201 4.73 23.61 -2.61
C ASP A 201 4.35 24.61 -3.71
N TYR A 202 3.82 24.13 -4.84
CA TYR A 202 3.37 25.00 -5.92
C TYR A 202 2.14 25.83 -5.51
N ILE A 203 1.16 25.24 -4.82
CA ILE A 203 0.00 25.97 -4.31
C ILE A 203 0.43 27.06 -3.30
N LYS A 204 1.36 26.75 -2.41
CA LYS A 204 1.90 27.74 -1.45
C LYS A 204 2.62 28.89 -2.15
N LYS A 205 3.36 28.62 -3.23
CA LYS A 205 4.02 29.66 -4.03
C LYS A 205 3.01 30.58 -4.72
N ASN A 206 1.96 30.00 -5.31
CA ASN A 206 0.91 30.79 -5.98
C ASN A 206 0.17 31.71 -5.00
N LYS A 207 -0.11 31.24 -3.77
CA LYS A 207 -0.78 32.05 -2.74
C LYS A 207 0.06 33.24 -2.24
N LYS A 208 1.38 33.23 -2.43
CA LYS A 208 2.26 34.33 -2.02
C LYS A 208 2.33 35.44 -3.07
N GLN A 209 1.86 35.20 -4.31
CA GLN A 209 1.82 36.22 -5.34
C GLN A 209 0.62 37.13 -5.09
N THR A 210 0.87 38.38 -4.72
CA THR A 210 -0.16 39.39 -4.42
C THR A 210 -0.56 40.22 -5.64
N THR A 211 0.14 40.08 -6.76
CA THR A 211 -0.03 40.89 -7.99
C THR A 211 -1.14 40.37 -8.91
N VAL A 212 -1.75 39.24 -8.59
CA VAL A 212 -2.64 38.48 -9.49
C VAL A 212 -4.04 38.38 -8.89
N SER A 213 -5.08 38.38 -9.74
CA SER A 213 -6.47 38.19 -9.32
C SER A 213 -6.67 36.86 -8.58
N GLU A 214 -7.46 36.88 -7.52
CA GLU A 214 -7.78 35.70 -6.68
C GLU A 214 -8.48 34.60 -7.49
N ASP A 215 -9.33 34.98 -8.45
CA ASP A 215 -10.04 34.05 -9.33
C ASP A 215 -9.08 33.27 -10.25
N LEU A 216 -8.02 33.93 -10.74
CA LEU A 216 -6.98 33.29 -11.55
C LEU A 216 -6.16 32.31 -10.70
N ILE A 217 -5.77 32.72 -9.49
CA ILE A 217 -5.05 31.85 -8.53
C ILE A 217 -5.88 30.60 -8.23
N PHE A 218 -7.18 30.75 -7.98
CA PHE A 218 -8.08 29.61 -7.72
C PHE A 218 -8.17 28.66 -8.92
N SER A 219 -8.29 29.21 -10.14
CA SER A 219 -8.36 28.44 -11.38
C SER A 219 -7.07 27.67 -11.66
N VAL A 220 -5.92 28.31 -11.49
CA VAL A 220 -4.59 27.68 -11.64
C VAL A 220 -4.37 26.60 -10.58
N ASN A 221 -4.77 26.82 -9.33
CA ASN A 221 -4.67 25.79 -8.28
C ASN A 221 -5.51 24.54 -8.58
N LYS A 222 -6.68 24.72 -9.20
CA LYS A 222 -7.50 23.59 -9.67
C LYS A 222 -6.79 22.82 -10.78
N GLN A 223 -6.18 23.52 -11.74
CA GLN A 223 -5.44 22.90 -12.84
C GLN A 223 -4.17 22.17 -12.36
N ILE A 224 -3.41 22.73 -11.41
CA ILE A 224 -2.28 22.04 -10.75
C ILE A 224 -2.77 20.74 -10.09
N THR A 225 -3.89 20.81 -9.38
CA THR A 225 -4.46 19.64 -8.70
C THR A 225 -4.88 18.56 -9.69
N ALA A 226 -5.54 18.95 -10.78
CA ALA A 226 -5.94 18.02 -11.84
C ALA A 226 -4.72 17.32 -12.47
N LEU A 227 -3.67 18.08 -12.81
CA LEU A 227 -2.43 17.56 -13.38
C LEU A 227 -1.74 16.57 -12.41
N CYS A 228 -1.60 16.93 -11.14
CA CYS A 228 -1.01 16.01 -10.15
C CYS A 228 -1.86 14.74 -9.94
N ASP A 229 -3.19 14.87 -9.96
CA ASP A 229 -4.08 13.72 -9.81
C ASP A 229 -4.00 12.75 -11.01
N GLU A 230 -3.71 13.23 -12.23
CA GLU A 230 -3.41 12.35 -13.40
C GLU A 230 -2.16 11.50 -13.18
N TYR A 231 -1.06 12.10 -12.70
CA TYR A 231 0.17 11.36 -12.36
C TYR A 231 -0.05 10.37 -11.21
N LEU A 232 -0.91 10.69 -10.25
CA LEU A 232 -1.28 9.75 -9.19
C LEU A 232 -2.07 8.55 -9.72
N ILE A 233 -2.95 8.77 -10.71
CA ILE A 233 -3.66 7.67 -11.40
C ILE A 233 -2.66 6.78 -12.15
N GLU A 234 -1.70 7.37 -12.85
CA GLU A 234 -0.64 6.62 -13.52
C GLU A 234 0.20 5.80 -12.53
N ALA A 235 0.68 6.43 -11.46
CA ALA A 235 1.43 5.75 -10.40
C ALA A 235 0.62 4.60 -9.79
N LYS A 236 -0.69 4.77 -9.62
CA LYS A 236 -1.59 3.72 -9.13
C LYS A 236 -1.70 2.55 -10.10
N LYS A 237 -1.79 2.80 -11.41
CA LYS A 237 -1.81 1.73 -12.43
C LYS A 237 -0.51 0.91 -12.43
N ILE A 238 0.64 1.59 -12.31
CA ILE A 238 1.96 0.95 -12.21
C ILE A 238 2.05 0.10 -10.93
N TYR A 239 1.54 0.62 -9.82
CA TYR A 239 1.48 -0.13 -8.58
C TYR A 239 0.57 -1.36 -8.68
N GLU A 240 -0.63 -1.23 -9.26
CA GLU A 240 -1.60 -2.34 -9.37
C GLU A 240 -1.07 -3.47 -10.27
N THR A 241 -0.45 -3.12 -11.40
CA THR A 241 0.20 -4.10 -12.28
C THR A 241 1.31 -4.86 -11.55
N LYS A 242 2.20 -4.16 -10.82
CA LYS A 242 3.24 -4.80 -10.02
C LYS A 242 2.70 -5.61 -8.84
N HIS A 243 1.65 -5.14 -8.18
CA HIS A 243 1.04 -5.85 -7.07
C HIS A 243 0.40 -7.19 -7.52
N ASN A 244 -0.27 -7.19 -8.68
CA ASN A 244 -0.84 -8.41 -9.24
C ASN A 244 0.24 -9.39 -9.69
N GLU A 245 1.33 -8.89 -10.31
CA GLU A 245 2.52 -9.68 -10.65
C GLU A 245 3.11 -10.40 -9.42
N LEU A 246 3.26 -9.70 -8.29
CA LEU A 246 3.81 -10.26 -7.05
C LEU A 246 2.93 -11.36 -6.44
N LEU A 247 1.61 -11.20 -6.52
CA LEU A 247 0.66 -12.20 -6.00
C LEU A 247 0.44 -13.36 -6.99
N GLY A 248 0.79 -13.17 -8.27
CA GLY A 248 0.55 -14.15 -9.33
C GLY A 248 -0.92 -14.22 -9.73
N LYS A 249 -1.60 -13.07 -9.77
CA LYS A 249 -2.99 -12.90 -10.23
C LYS A 249 -3.03 -12.26 -11.61
#